data_AF-A0A2N9HMH3-F1
#
_entry.id   AF-A0A2N9HMH3-F1
#
_cell.length_a   1.000
_cell.length_b   1.000
_cell.length_c   1.000
_cell.angle_alpha   90.00
_cell.angle_beta   90.00
_cell.angle_gamma   90.00
#
_symmetry.space_group_name_H-M   'P 1'
#
loop_
_entity.id
_entity.type
_entity.pdbx_description
1 polymer ?
#
loop_
_entity_poly.entity_id
_entity_poly.type
_entity_poly.pdbx_seq_one_letter_code
_entity_poly.pdbx_strand_id
1 'polypeptide(L)'
;MRSPIDAAYKICSQSRETLTHALWTCPLARNVWALGRRKWQKMACDEDQDFFNLTLSVAQCSTNEELQEWFMISWAVWDARNRYVFDNTQLQPSTILSTTLKYLEDFKKVAKLGATGVLSTT
;
A
#
# COMPACT_ATOMS: atom_id res chain seq x y z
N MET A 1 -28.80 -3.42 -6.67
CA MET A 1 -27.68 -4.32 -6.33
C MET A 1 -26.61 -4.13 -7.39
N ARG A 2 -25.54 -3.37 -7.14
CA ARG A 2 -24.48 -3.14 -8.14
C ARG A 2 -23.56 -4.36 -8.13
N SER A 3 -23.33 -4.94 -9.31
CA SER A 3 -22.46 -6.09 -9.48
C SER A 3 -21.00 -5.69 -9.17
N PRO A 4 -20.18 -6.56 -8.55
CA PRO A 4 -18.75 -6.30 -8.31
C PRO A 4 -17.95 -5.94 -9.58
N ILE A 5 -18.49 -6.23 -10.76
CA ILE A 5 -17.87 -5.98 -12.06
C ILE A 5 -17.86 -4.47 -12.41
N ASP A 6 -18.83 -3.69 -11.91
CA ASP A 6 -18.91 -2.24 -12.18
C ASP A 6 -17.85 -1.42 -11.41
N ALA A 7 -17.28 -1.99 -10.36
CA ALA A 7 -16.25 -1.35 -9.53
C ALA A 7 -14.92 -1.17 -10.28
N ALA A 8 -14.56 -2.14 -11.14
CA ALA A 8 -13.32 -2.13 -11.90
C ALA A 8 -13.25 -1.00 -12.94
N TYR A 9 -14.40 -0.57 -13.47
CA TYR A 9 -14.48 0.44 -14.53
C TYR A 9 -14.11 1.85 -14.05
N LYS A 10 -14.35 2.16 -12.78
CA LYS A 10 -14.32 3.55 -12.27
C LYS A 10 -12.93 4.16 -12.20
N ILE A 11 -11.86 3.40 -11.94
CA ILE A 11 -10.57 4.01 -11.55
C ILE A 11 -9.64 4.28 -12.74
N CYS A 12 -9.55 3.34 -13.66
CA CYS A 12 -8.56 3.39 -14.74
C CYS A 12 -9.10 2.91 -16.08
N SER A 13 -10.36 2.45 -16.14
CA SER A 13 -11.03 1.96 -17.34
C SER A 13 -10.25 0.87 -18.11
N GLN A 14 -9.31 0.19 -17.45
CA GLN A 14 -8.47 -0.87 -18.02
C GLN A 14 -8.75 -2.22 -17.36
N SER A 15 -8.96 -3.23 -18.22
CA SER A 15 -8.97 -4.68 -18.00
C SER A 15 -9.65 -5.23 -16.72
N ARG A 16 -9.62 -6.56 -16.56
CA ARG A 16 -10.13 -7.23 -15.36
C ARG A 16 -9.22 -6.85 -14.19
N GLU A 17 -9.81 -6.32 -13.13
CA GLU A 17 -9.07 -5.99 -11.93
C GLU A 17 -8.38 -7.24 -11.35
N THR A 18 -7.04 -7.22 -11.33
CA THR A 18 -6.21 -8.21 -10.64
C THR A 18 -5.55 -7.55 -9.43
N LEU A 19 -5.06 -8.36 -8.48
CA LEU A 19 -4.29 -7.87 -7.33
C LEU A 19 -3.08 -7.05 -7.80
N THR A 20 -2.33 -7.56 -8.79
CA THR A 20 -1.20 -6.86 -9.40
C THR A 20 -1.61 -5.52 -9.99
N HIS A 21 -2.76 -5.47 -10.67
CA HIS A 21 -3.26 -4.20 -11.16
C HIS A 21 -3.59 -3.24 -10.02
N ALA A 22 -4.43 -3.66 -9.07
CA ALA A 22 -4.90 -2.81 -8.00
C ALA A 22 -3.77 -2.23 -7.13
N LEU A 23 -2.74 -3.02 -6.86
CA LEU A 23 -1.68 -2.65 -5.90
C LEU A 23 -0.39 -2.15 -6.54
N TRP A 24 -0.16 -2.41 -7.83
CA TRP A 24 1.13 -2.11 -8.46
C TRP A 24 1.00 -1.33 -9.77
N THR A 25 0.26 -1.86 -10.75
CA THR A 25 0.27 -1.29 -12.12
C THR A 25 -0.80 -0.23 -12.36
N CYS A 26 -1.83 -0.13 -11.53
CA CYS A 26 -2.85 0.91 -11.60
C CYS A 26 -2.20 2.31 -11.51
N PRO A 27 -2.64 3.31 -12.29
CA PRO A 27 -2.09 4.66 -12.24
C PRO A 27 -2.04 5.27 -10.83
N LEU A 28 -3.08 5.04 -10.01
CA LEU A 28 -3.09 5.46 -8.61
C LEU A 28 -1.96 4.82 -7.82
N ALA A 29 -1.82 3.50 -7.91
CA ALA A 29 -0.78 2.73 -7.22
C ALA A 29 0.62 3.19 -7.66
N ARG A 30 0.86 3.28 -8.98
CA ARG A 30 2.14 3.77 -9.54
C ARG A 30 2.53 5.13 -8.97
N ASN A 31 1.58 6.06 -8.89
CA ASN A 31 1.84 7.39 -8.34
C ASN A 31 2.16 7.36 -6.84
N VAL A 32 1.55 6.47 -6.06
CA VAL A 32 1.89 6.30 -4.63
C VAL A 32 3.30 5.71 -4.50
N TRP A 33 3.62 4.65 -5.24
CA TRP A 33 4.94 4.02 -5.20
C TRP A 33 6.06 4.92 -5.71
N ALA A 34 5.77 5.80 -6.69
CA ALA A 34 6.70 6.81 -7.18
C ALA A 34 7.10 7.83 -6.11
N LEU A 35 6.25 8.08 -5.12
CA LEU A 35 6.54 8.96 -3.98
C LEU A 35 7.25 8.23 -2.83
N GLY A 36 7.26 6.89 -2.85
CA GLY A 36 7.86 6.05 -1.82
C GLY A 36 9.39 5.97 -1.92
N ARG A 37 9.98 4.95 -1.27
CA ARG A 37 11.44 4.76 -1.26
C ARG A 37 12.00 4.53 -2.67
N ARG A 38 13.19 5.09 -2.94
CA ARG A 38 13.89 4.93 -4.23
C ARG A 38 14.10 3.47 -4.65
N LYS A 39 14.26 2.55 -3.69
CA LYS A 39 14.43 1.12 -4.00
C LYS A 39 13.17 0.50 -4.63
N TRP A 40 11.98 0.88 -4.17
CA TRP A 40 10.72 0.38 -4.73
C TRP A 40 10.40 1.00 -6.08
N GLN A 41 10.76 2.28 -6.27
CA GLN A 41 10.62 2.95 -7.57
C GLN A 41 11.39 2.22 -8.68
N LYS A 42 12.59 1.70 -8.38
CA LYS A 42 13.38 0.90 -9.33
C LYS A 42 12.73 -0.43 -9.69
N MET A 43 12.00 -1.02 -8.74
CA MET A 43 11.29 -2.29 -8.98
C MET A 43 10.07 -2.08 -9.88
N ALA A 44 9.53 -0.87 -9.97
CA ALA A 44 8.40 -0.53 -10.84
C ALA A 44 8.78 -0.43 -12.33
N CYS A 45 10.06 -0.60 -12.68
CA CYS A 45 10.52 -0.67 -14.07
C CYS A 45 10.39 -2.06 -14.70
N ASP A 46 10.09 -3.10 -13.91
CA ASP A 46 9.82 -4.45 -14.40
C ASP A 46 8.29 -4.64 -14.47
N GLU A 47 7.72 -4.43 -15.66
CA GLU A 47 6.26 -4.41 -15.87
C GLU A 47 5.62 -5.81 -15.83
N ASP A 48 6.42 -6.88 -15.88
CA ASP A 48 5.94 -8.26 -16.01
C ASP A 48 5.83 -9.02 -14.68
N GLN A 49 6.21 -8.41 -13.55
CA GLN A 49 6.16 -9.08 -12.24
C GLN A 49 4.75 -9.04 -11.64
N ASP A 50 4.24 -10.21 -11.24
CA ASP A 50 3.07 -10.26 -10.38
C ASP A 50 3.41 -9.76 -8.96
N PHE A 51 2.40 -9.23 -8.28
CA PHE A 51 2.58 -8.59 -6.98
C PHE A 51 3.11 -9.54 -5.88
N PHE A 52 2.86 -10.85 -6.01
CA PHE A 52 3.34 -11.82 -5.03
C PHE A 52 4.86 -12.02 -5.17
N ASN A 53 5.35 -12.27 -6.38
CA ASN A 53 6.79 -12.40 -6.66
C ASN A 53 7.56 -11.11 -6.35
N LEU A 54 6.94 -9.96 -6.62
CA LEU A 54 7.46 -8.66 -6.21
C LEU A 54 7.60 -8.55 -4.69
N THR A 55 6.56 -8.93 -3.94
CA THR A 55 6.56 -8.90 -2.47
C THR A 55 7.62 -9.84 -1.90
N LEU A 56 7.80 -11.03 -2.48
CA LEU A 56 8.86 -11.96 -2.09
C LEU A 56 10.25 -11.35 -2.30
N SER A 57 10.47 -10.69 -3.43
CA SER A 57 11.73 -10.00 -3.74
C SER A 57 12.00 -8.86 -2.75
N VAL A 58 10.97 -8.08 -2.41
CA VAL A 58 11.07 -7.03 -1.38
C VAL A 58 11.45 -7.64 -0.03
N ALA A 59 10.81 -8.74 0.37
CA ALA A 59 11.09 -9.41 1.64
C ALA A 59 12.52 -9.93 1.75
N GLN A 60 13.13 -10.36 0.63
CA GLN A 60 14.51 -10.84 0.60
C GLN A 60 15.56 -9.72 0.75
N CYS A 61 15.21 -8.47 0.43
CA CYS A 61 16.17 -7.35 0.38
C CYS A 61 15.78 -6.14 1.27
N SER A 62 14.88 -6.34 2.24
CA SER A 62 14.36 -5.27 3.10
C SER A 62 14.55 -5.57 4.57
N THR A 63 14.70 -4.52 5.38
CA THR A 63 14.58 -4.66 6.83
C THR A 63 13.13 -4.94 7.24
N ASN A 64 12.90 -5.35 8.49
CA ASN A 64 11.54 -5.53 9.02
C ASN A 64 10.73 -4.22 8.95
N GLU A 65 11.34 -3.07 9.20
CA GLU A 65 10.68 -1.76 9.13
C GLU A 65 10.24 -1.44 7.70
N GLU A 66 11.10 -1.73 6.73
CA GLU A 66 10.80 -1.50 5.31
C GLU A 66 9.75 -2.46 4.79
N LEU A 67 9.74 -3.71 5.27
CA LEU A 67 8.71 -4.69 4.94
C LEU A 67 7.35 -4.31 5.54
N GLN A 68 7.32 -3.75 6.75
CA GLN A 68 6.11 -3.18 7.34
C GLN A 68 5.59 -2.01 6.50
N GLU A 69 6.47 -1.11 6.07
CA GLU A 69 6.07 -0.01 5.18
C GLU A 69 5.51 -0.54 3.85
N TRP A 70 6.13 -1.56 3.25
CA TRP A 70 5.63 -2.22 2.04
C TRP A 70 4.18 -2.68 2.19
N PHE A 71 3.89 -3.43 3.25
CA PHE A 71 2.53 -3.92 3.50
C PHE A 71 1.54 -2.82 3.85
N MET A 72 1.96 -1.82 4.63
CA MET A 72 1.09 -0.68 4.97
C MET A 72 0.72 0.15 3.76
N ILE A 73 1.67 0.43 2.87
CA ILE A 73 1.41 1.16 1.62
C ILE A 73 0.49 0.34 0.71
N SER A 74 0.73 -0.96 0.59
CA SER A 74 -0.13 -1.87 -0.19
C SER A 74 -1.58 -1.86 0.31
N TRP A 75 -1.77 -1.95 1.63
CA TRP A 75 -3.08 -1.83 2.24
C TRP A 75 -3.72 -0.46 1.99
N ALA A 76 -2.96 0.63 2.11
CA ALA A 76 -3.48 1.98 1.92
C ALA A 76 -3.88 2.27 0.46
N VAL A 77 -3.14 1.73 -0.51
CA VAL A 77 -3.53 1.78 -1.92
C VAL A 77 -4.86 1.06 -2.14
N TRP A 78 -5.01 -0.14 -1.56
CA TRP A 78 -6.28 -0.88 -1.61
C TRP A 78 -7.43 -0.12 -0.93
N ASP A 79 -7.19 0.47 0.24
CA ASP A 79 -8.19 1.26 0.98
C ASP A 79 -8.63 2.50 0.19
N ALA A 80 -7.68 3.27 -0.34
CA ALA A 80 -7.97 4.44 -1.18
C ALA A 80 -8.77 4.06 -2.43
N ARG A 81 -8.46 2.89 -3.01
CA ARG A 81 -9.20 2.31 -4.12
C ARG A 81 -10.66 2.01 -3.72
N ASN A 82 -10.87 1.33 -2.61
CA ASN A 82 -12.19 0.98 -2.11
C ASN A 82 -13.03 2.22 -1.81
N ARG A 83 -12.46 3.22 -1.13
CA ARG A 83 -13.14 4.51 -0.87
C ARG A 83 -13.58 5.19 -2.16
N TYR A 84 -12.78 5.10 -3.22
CA TYR A 84 -13.19 5.67 -4.50
C TYR A 84 -14.35 4.89 -5.14
N VAL A 85 -14.28 3.55 -5.12
CA VAL A 85 -15.31 2.69 -5.70
C VAL A 85 -16.65 2.83 -4.97
N PHE A 86 -16.61 2.71 -3.63
CA PHE A 86 -17.79 2.56 -2.78
C PHE A 86 -18.29 3.89 -2.21
N ASP A 87 -17.38 4.83 -1.91
CA ASP A 87 -17.72 6.10 -1.26
C ASP A 87 -17.50 7.31 -2.18
N ASN A 88 -17.13 7.09 -3.44
CA ASN A 88 -16.80 8.15 -4.43
C ASN A 88 -15.76 9.15 -3.93
N THR A 89 -14.88 8.72 -3.02
CA THR A 89 -13.86 9.56 -2.39
C THR A 89 -12.51 9.29 -3.03
N GLN A 90 -11.96 10.30 -3.71
CA GLN A 90 -10.64 10.21 -4.33
C GLN A 90 -9.58 10.84 -3.44
N LEU A 91 -8.60 10.03 -3.03
CA LEU A 91 -7.45 10.50 -2.27
C LEU A 91 -6.27 10.82 -3.20
N GLN A 92 -5.51 11.86 -2.86
CA GLN A 92 -4.28 12.19 -3.56
C GLN A 92 -3.16 11.21 -3.17
N PRO A 93 -2.29 10.78 -4.11
CA PRO A 93 -1.20 9.84 -3.83
C PRO A 93 -0.30 10.26 -2.67
N SER A 94 0.01 11.55 -2.56
CA SER A 94 0.79 12.11 -1.46
C SER A 94 0.08 12.00 -0.11
N THR A 95 -1.24 12.21 -0.07
CA THR A 95 -2.06 12.04 1.13
C THR A 95 -2.12 10.57 1.56
N ILE A 96 -2.27 9.64 0.61
CA ILE A 96 -2.26 8.20 0.88
C ILE A 96 -0.94 7.82 1.54
N LEU A 97 0.19 8.18 0.93
CA LEU A 97 1.51 7.82 1.44
C LEU A 97 1.80 8.46 2.81
N SER A 98 1.65 9.79 2.93
CA SER A 98 1.98 10.51 4.17
C SER A 98 1.14 10.06 5.36
N THR A 99 -0.16 9.85 5.16
CA THR A 99 -1.06 9.37 6.23
C THR A 99 -0.68 7.95 6.66
N THR A 100 -0.37 7.08 5.70
CA THR A 100 0.04 5.70 5.97
C THR A 100 1.33 5.60 6.75
N LEU A 101 2.34 6.40 6.37
CA LEU A 101 3.62 6.45 7.09
C LEU A 101 3.43 6.98 8.51
N LYS A 102 2.58 8.00 8.68
CA LYS A 102 2.21 8.52 10.01
C LYS A 102 1.52 7.45 10.87
N TYR A 103 0.55 6.70 10.32
CA TYR A 103 -0.10 5.60 11.06
C TYR A 103 0.89 4.53 11.50
N LEU A 104 1.83 4.15 10.63
CA LEU A 104 2.86 3.18 10.98
C LEU A 104 3.80 3.72 12.06
N GLU A 105 4.16 5.00 12.00
CA GLU A 105 4.98 5.66 13.03
C GLU A 105 4.26 5.70 14.38
N ASP A 106 2.99 6.12 14.40
CA ASP A 106 2.17 6.21 15.61
C ASP A 106 1.97 4.81 16.23
N PHE A 107 1.69 3.79 15.41
CA PHE A 107 1.63 2.41 15.87
C PHE A 107 2.94 1.95 16.52
N LYS A 108 4.08 2.21 15.88
CA LYS A 108 5.41 1.86 16.42
C LYS A 108 5.69 2.57 17.75
N LYS A 109 5.28 3.83 17.91
CA LYS A 109 5.41 4.58 19.18
C LYS A 109 4.60 3.91 20.29
N VAL A 110 3.33 3.60 20.04
CA VAL A 110 2.44 2.97 21.03
C VAL A 110 2.92 1.55 21.39
N ALA A 111 3.33 0.75 20.40
CA ALA A 111 3.85 -0.59 20.64
C ALA A 111 5.10 -0.59 21.53
N LYS A 112 6.01 0.38 21.34
CA LYS A 112 7.20 0.55 22.19
C LYS A 112 6.82 0.92 23.63
N LEU A 113 5.87 1.83 23.81
CA LEU A 113 5.39 2.24 25.14
C LEU A 113 4.76 1.06 25.90
N GLY A 114 3.98 0.23 25.21
CA GLY A 114 3.43 -1.01 25.77
C GLY A 114 4.52 -2.00 26.20
N ALA A 115 5.57 -2.17 25.41
CA ALA A 115 6.70 -3.03 25.77
C ALA A 115 7.49 -2.51 26.99
N THR A 116 7.68 -1.20 27.11
CA THR A 116 8.38 -0.59 28.27
C THR A 116 7.54 -0.57 29.54
N GLY A 117 6.21 -0.44 29.42
CA GLY A 117 5.29 -0.47 30.56
C GLY A 117 5.21 -1.84 31.24
N VAL A 118 5.39 -2.93 30.49
CA VAL A 118 5.44 -4.30 31.03
C VAL A 118 6.72 -4.54 31.84
N LEU A 119 7.87 -3.99 31.39
CA LEU A 119 9.17 -4.19 32.04
C LEU A 119 9.38 -3.35 33.31
N SER A 120 8.51 -2.37 33.59
CA SER A 120 8.60 -1.51 34.79
C SER A 120 7.75 -2.03 35.97
N THR A 121 7.20 -3.25 35.88
CA THR A 121 6.31 -3.85 36.92
C THR A 121 6.87 -5.11 37.58
N THR A 122 8.14 -5.42 37.39
CA THR A 122 8.88 -6.51 38.06
C THR A 122 10.07 -5.97 38.82
#